data_AF-A0A2R9BQ33-F1
#
_entry.id   AF-A0A2R9BQ33-F1
#
_cell.length_a   1.000
_cell.length_b   1.000
_cell.length_c   1.000
_cell.angle_alpha   90.00
_cell.angle_beta   90.00
_cell.angle_gamma   90.00
#
_symmetry.space_group_name_H-M   'P 1'
#
loop_
_entity.id
_entity.type
_entity.pdbx_description
1 polymer ?
#
loop_
_entity_poly.entity_id
_entity_poly.type
_entity_poly.pdbx_seq_one_letter_code
_entity_poly.pdbx_strand_id
1 'polypeptide(L)'
;MLLLGRDYNSELNSLDNGPQSPSESSSSITSENVHPAGEAGLSMMQTLIHLLKCNIGTGLLGLPLAIKNAGLLVGPVSLLAIGVLTVHCMVILLNCAQHLSQRLQKTFVNYGEATMYGLETCPNTWLRAHAVWGRYTVSFLLVITQLGFCNVYFMFMADNLQQMVEEAHVTSNICQPRESLTLTPILDIRFYMLIILPFLILLVFIQNLKVLSIFSTLANITTLGSMALIFEYIMQGIPYPSNLPLMANWKTFLLFFGTAIFTFEGVGMVLPLKNQMKHPQQFSFVLYLGMSIVIILYILLGTLGYMKFGSDTQASITLNLPNCWLYQSVKLMYSIGIFFTYALQFHVPAEIVIPFAISQVSESWALFVDLSVRSALVCLTCVSAILIPRLDLVISLVGSVSSSALALIIPALLEIVIFYSEDMSCVTIAKDIMISIVGLLGCIFGTYQALYELPQPISHSMANSTGVHA
;
A
#
# COMPACT_ATOMS: atom_id res chain seq x y z
N MET A 1 50.15 10.81 -51.65
CA MET A 1 50.33 11.19 -53.06
C MET A 1 49.58 10.17 -53.90
N LEU A 2 48.42 10.59 -54.43
CA LEU A 2 47.67 10.06 -55.59
C LEU A 2 47.17 8.59 -55.52
N LEU A 3 45.85 8.37 -55.41
CA LEU A 3 44.85 8.16 -56.50
C LEU A 3 44.54 6.65 -56.61
N LEU A 4 43.34 6.08 -56.77
CA LEU A 4 41.95 6.40 -57.18
C LEU A 4 41.05 5.32 -56.52
N GLY A 5 39.76 5.45 -56.19
CA GLY A 5 38.67 6.22 -56.78
C GLY A 5 37.91 5.40 -57.83
N ARG A 6 36.80 4.72 -57.48
CA ARG A 6 35.66 4.48 -58.40
C ARG A 6 34.40 3.95 -57.70
N ASP A 7 33.39 4.81 -57.61
CA ASP A 7 31.98 4.48 -57.42
C ASP A 7 31.39 3.87 -58.71
N TYR A 8 30.37 3.02 -58.60
CA TYR A 8 29.29 2.93 -59.60
C TYR A 8 27.97 2.46 -58.96
N ASN A 9 26.92 3.20 -59.28
CA ASN A 9 25.54 3.07 -58.84
C ASN A 9 24.73 2.01 -59.63
N SER A 10 23.66 1.55 -58.96
CA SER A 10 22.28 1.35 -59.44
C SER A 10 21.86 0.15 -60.31
N GLU A 11 20.61 -0.26 -60.00
CA GLU A 11 19.60 -1.03 -60.76
C GLU A 11 19.56 -2.55 -60.51
N LEU A 12 18.43 -3.28 -60.54
CA LEU A 12 17.00 -3.10 -60.26
C LEU A 12 16.39 -4.50 -60.52
N ASN A 13 15.59 -5.03 -59.58
CA ASN A 13 14.57 -6.10 -59.71
C ASN A 13 14.92 -7.48 -60.33
N SER A 14 14.66 -8.58 -59.60
CA SER A 14 13.47 -9.45 -59.83
C SER A 14 13.52 -10.82 -59.10
N LEU A 15 12.34 -11.18 -58.56
CA LEU A 15 11.73 -12.53 -58.41
C LEU A 15 12.27 -13.54 -57.35
N ASP A 16 11.57 -13.52 -56.20
CA ASP A 16 10.77 -14.60 -55.58
C ASP A 16 11.30 -16.06 -55.53
N ASN A 17 11.46 -16.59 -54.30
CA ASN A 17 11.01 -17.93 -53.83
C ASN A 17 11.56 -18.22 -52.41
N GLY A 18 10.68 -18.40 -51.41
CA GLY A 18 11.02 -19.05 -50.13
C GLY A 18 11.17 -20.58 -50.27
N PRO A 19 11.41 -21.39 -49.20
CA PRO A 19 11.27 -21.09 -47.76
C PRO A 19 12.39 -21.61 -46.79
N GLN A 20 12.29 -21.18 -45.51
CA GLN A 20 12.65 -21.90 -44.25
C GLN A 20 14.12 -22.14 -43.78
N SER A 21 14.55 -21.29 -42.81
CA SER A 21 15.15 -21.56 -41.45
C SER A 21 16.30 -22.58 -41.21
N PRO A 22 17.20 -22.42 -40.20
CA PRO A 22 16.96 -21.75 -38.92
C PRO A 22 18.03 -20.76 -38.41
N SER A 23 17.51 -19.86 -37.58
CA SER A 23 18.16 -18.85 -36.75
C SER A 23 18.96 -19.44 -35.58
N GLU A 24 20.20 -18.97 -35.39
CA GLU A 24 20.88 -19.01 -34.10
C GLU A 24 20.70 -17.67 -33.36
N SER A 25 20.10 -17.80 -32.19
CA SER A 25 19.66 -16.79 -31.25
C SER A 25 20.80 -16.31 -30.35
N SER A 26 21.08 -15.01 -30.37
CA SER A 26 21.77 -14.30 -29.29
C SER A 26 20.73 -13.48 -28.52
N SER A 27 20.33 -13.98 -27.36
CA SER A 27 19.28 -13.44 -26.49
C SER A 27 19.76 -12.21 -25.72
N SER A 28 19.60 -11.03 -26.30
CA SER A 28 19.54 -9.77 -25.56
C SER A 28 18.21 -9.69 -24.81
N ILE A 29 18.26 -9.77 -23.48
CA ILE A 29 17.12 -9.67 -22.58
C ILE A 29 16.45 -8.31 -22.79
N THR A 30 15.34 -8.34 -23.52
CA THR A 30 14.39 -7.24 -23.66
C THR A 30 13.77 -6.93 -22.32
N SER A 31 13.99 -5.70 -21.88
CA SER A 31 13.09 -4.96 -20.99
C SER A 31 11.70 -4.86 -21.63
N GLU A 32 10.86 -5.87 -21.44
CA GLU A 32 9.41 -5.74 -21.66
C GLU A 32 8.82 -4.90 -20.53
N ASN A 33 8.86 -3.58 -20.73
CA ASN A 33 7.70 -2.69 -20.56
C ASN A 33 8.06 -1.32 -21.15
N VAL A 34 8.38 -1.31 -22.44
CA VAL A 34 8.28 -0.13 -23.30
C VAL A 34 7.39 -0.56 -24.47
N HIS A 35 6.10 -0.26 -24.39
CA HIS A 35 5.24 -0.26 -25.56
C HIS A 35 5.52 1.04 -26.35
N PRO A 36 6.04 1.00 -27.59
CA PRO A 36 6.13 2.19 -28.42
C PRO A 36 4.82 2.38 -29.19
N ALA A 37 4.30 3.61 -29.12
CA ALA A 37 3.39 4.29 -30.06
C ALA A 37 2.11 3.56 -30.52
N GLY A 38 0.96 4.04 -30.02
CA GLY A 38 -0.33 3.86 -30.70
C GLY A 38 -1.54 3.90 -29.78
N GLU A 39 -1.79 2.82 -29.02
CA GLU A 39 -3.12 2.59 -28.44
C GLU A 39 -3.19 2.07 -26.99
N ALA A 40 -2.07 1.67 -26.37
CA ALA A 40 -2.08 0.87 -25.14
C ALA A 40 -1.75 1.62 -23.82
N GLY A 41 -2.02 2.93 -23.72
CA GLY A 41 -1.97 3.63 -22.41
C GLY A 41 -3.29 3.51 -21.64
N LEU A 42 -3.27 3.69 -20.32
CA LEU A 42 -4.47 3.74 -19.48
C LEU A 42 -5.27 5.03 -19.77
N SER A 43 -6.59 4.92 -19.89
CA SER A 43 -7.49 6.07 -19.95
C SER A 43 -7.56 6.80 -18.61
N MET A 44 -8.07 8.04 -18.59
CA MET A 44 -8.27 8.79 -17.34
C MET A 44 -9.10 8.01 -16.31
N MET A 45 -10.20 7.41 -16.74
CA MET A 45 -11.08 6.62 -15.87
C MET A 45 -10.38 5.35 -15.38
N GLN A 46 -9.67 4.64 -16.25
CA GLN A 46 -8.89 3.45 -15.84
C GLN A 46 -7.82 3.83 -14.82
N THR A 47 -7.10 4.93 -15.06
CA THR A 47 -6.08 5.47 -14.15
C THR A 47 -6.71 5.84 -12.80
N LEU A 48 -7.87 6.49 -12.79
CA LEU A 48 -8.62 6.81 -11.57
C LEU A 48 -8.98 5.54 -10.80
N ILE A 49 -9.51 4.51 -11.48
CA ILE A 49 -9.86 3.23 -10.85
C ILE A 49 -8.62 2.55 -10.26
N HIS A 50 -7.50 2.55 -10.98
CA HIS A 50 -6.24 2.02 -10.47
C HIS A 50 -5.73 2.81 -9.25
N LEU A 51 -5.80 4.14 -9.28
CA LEU A 51 -5.42 4.99 -8.15
C LEU A 51 -6.29 4.71 -6.91
N LEU A 52 -7.61 4.66 -7.10
CA LEU A 52 -8.55 4.32 -6.04
C LEU A 52 -8.26 2.92 -5.49
N LYS A 53 -8.04 1.93 -6.36
CA LYS A 53 -7.69 0.57 -5.95
C LYS A 53 -6.40 0.51 -5.13
N CYS A 54 -5.37 1.25 -5.55
CA CYS A 54 -4.08 1.25 -4.85
C CYS A 54 -4.15 1.86 -3.44
N ASN A 55 -5.06 2.79 -3.20
CA ASN A 55 -5.24 3.39 -1.88
C ASN A 55 -6.30 2.63 -1.06
N ILE A 56 -7.42 2.22 -1.66
CA ILE A 56 -8.52 1.50 -0.98
C ILE A 56 -8.12 0.03 -0.75
N GLY A 57 -7.31 -0.20 0.28
CA GLY A 57 -6.93 -1.52 0.79
C GLY A 57 -7.50 -1.82 2.18
N THR A 58 -6.88 -2.76 2.89
CA THR A 58 -7.30 -3.17 4.25
C THR A 58 -7.11 -2.08 5.31
N GLY A 59 -6.28 -1.05 5.06
CA GLY A 59 -6.12 0.08 5.99
C GLY A 59 -7.45 0.77 6.30
N LEU A 60 -8.32 0.88 5.30
CA LEU A 60 -9.68 1.42 5.45
C LEU A 60 -10.50 0.67 6.51
N LEU A 61 -10.35 -0.65 6.60
CA LEU A 61 -11.13 -1.48 7.53
C LEU A 61 -10.75 -1.24 8.99
N GLY A 62 -9.54 -0.75 9.25
CA GLY A 62 -9.05 -0.37 10.58
C GLY A 62 -9.33 1.09 10.96
N LEU A 63 -9.84 1.92 10.05
CA LEU A 63 -10.11 3.34 10.33
C LEU A 63 -11.11 3.59 11.46
N PRO A 64 -12.19 2.80 11.65
CA PRO A 64 -13.08 2.98 12.79
C PRO A 64 -12.36 2.88 14.13
N LEU A 65 -11.44 1.91 14.27
CA LEU A 65 -10.59 1.79 15.46
C LEU A 65 -9.60 2.96 15.56
N ALA A 66 -9.07 3.43 14.42
CA ALA A 66 -8.23 4.62 14.40
C ALA A 66 -9.00 5.85 14.94
N ILE A 67 -10.24 6.07 14.51
CA ILE A 67 -11.08 7.16 15.02
C ILE A 67 -11.39 6.97 16.50
N LYS A 68 -11.63 5.73 16.97
CA LYS A 68 -11.73 5.43 18.41
C LYS A 68 -10.47 5.85 19.18
N ASN A 69 -9.29 5.64 18.60
CA ASN A 69 -8.01 5.99 19.20
C ASN A 69 -7.70 7.50 19.20
N ALA A 70 -8.37 8.29 18.37
CA ALA A 70 -8.22 9.76 18.31
C ALA A 70 -9.38 10.53 18.97
N GLY A 71 -10.59 9.98 18.95
CA GLY A 71 -11.84 10.63 19.37
C GLY A 71 -12.70 11.08 18.19
N LEU A 72 -14.00 11.28 18.46
CA LEU A 72 -15.01 11.52 17.43
C LEU A 72 -14.84 12.86 16.69
N LEU A 73 -14.25 13.89 17.32
CA LEU A 73 -13.98 15.19 16.71
C LEU A 73 -12.55 15.27 16.15
N VAL A 74 -11.57 14.88 16.96
CA VAL A 74 -10.15 14.98 16.60
C VAL A 74 -9.78 14.00 15.49
N GLY A 75 -10.38 12.79 15.47
CA GLY A 75 -10.12 11.78 14.45
C GLY A 75 -10.41 12.27 13.04
N PRO A 76 -11.66 12.67 12.69
CA PRO A 76 -12.01 13.09 11.34
C PRO A 76 -11.22 14.31 10.85
N VAL A 77 -11.00 15.30 11.74
CA VAL A 77 -10.21 16.50 11.42
C VAL A 77 -8.75 16.14 11.14
N SER A 78 -8.17 15.28 11.98
CA SER A 78 -6.78 14.83 11.78
C SER A 78 -6.64 13.95 10.55
N LEU A 79 -7.64 13.12 10.25
CA LEU A 79 -7.65 12.27 9.05
C LEU A 79 -7.74 13.12 7.78
N LEU A 80 -8.53 14.19 7.78
CA LEU A 80 -8.56 15.18 6.70
C LEU A 80 -7.19 15.88 6.55
N ALA A 81 -6.60 16.33 7.66
CA ALA A 81 -5.31 17.01 7.64
C ALA A 81 -4.18 16.11 7.11
N ILE A 82 -4.11 14.85 7.57
CA ILE A 82 -3.15 13.86 7.10
C ILE A 82 -3.41 13.53 5.62
N GLY A 83 -4.67 13.36 5.21
CA GLY A 83 -5.01 13.12 3.81
C GLY A 83 -4.54 14.26 2.89
N VAL A 84 -4.83 15.52 3.24
CA VAL A 84 -4.36 16.70 2.48
C VAL A 84 -2.83 16.76 2.45
N LEU A 85 -2.17 16.49 3.58
CA LEU A 85 -0.72 16.48 3.69
C LEU A 85 -0.09 15.40 2.77
N THR A 86 -0.62 14.18 2.78
CA THR A 86 -0.13 13.10 1.92
C THR A 86 -0.36 13.39 0.44
N VAL A 87 -1.52 13.93 0.07
CA VAL A 87 -1.78 14.37 -1.31
C VAL A 87 -0.78 15.44 -1.75
N HIS A 88 -0.50 16.41 -0.89
CA HIS A 88 0.51 17.43 -1.16
C HIS A 88 1.89 16.81 -1.39
N CYS A 89 2.30 15.84 -0.57
CA CYS A 89 3.58 15.14 -0.76
C CYS A 89 3.63 14.29 -2.03
N MET A 90 2.51 13.67 -2.44
CA MET A 90 2.42 12.97 -3.74
C MET A 90 2.64 13.94 -4.91
N VAL A 91 2.08 15.15 -4.83
CA VAL A 91 2.26 16.20 -5.84
C VAL A 91 3.69 16.70 -5.87
N ILE A 92 4.32 16.90 -4.70
CA ILE A 92 5.74 17.24 -4.60
C ILE A 92 6.60 16.20 -5.33
N LEU A 93 6.39 14.92 -5.03
CA LEU A 93 7.12 13.84 -5.68
C LEU A 93 6.91 13.83 -7.21
N LEU A 94 5.68 14.09 -7.65
CA LEU A 94 5.33 14.18 -9.07
C LEU A 94 6.10 15.30 -9.79
N ASN A 95 6.18 16.47 -9.15
CA ASN A 95 6.86 17.64 -9.69
C ASN A 95 8.38 17.42 -9.74
N CYS A 96 8.95 16.84 -8.68
CA CYS A 96 10.35 16.45 -8.60
C CYS A 96 10.73 15.48 -9.73
N ALA A 97 9.95 14.39 -9.89
CA ALA A 97 10.20 13.40 -10.93
C ALA A 97 10.05 13.96 -12.34
N GLN A 98 9.06 14.83 -12.57
CA GLN A 98 8.88 15.50 -13.87
C GLN A 98 10.03 16.44 -14.19
N HIS A 99 10.49 17.23 -13.22
CA HIS A 99 11.62 18.13 -13.40
C HIS A 99 12.90 17.35 -13.75
N LEU A 100 13.19 16.27 -13.01
CA LEU A 100 14.35 15.41 -13.26
C LEU A 100 14.26 14.69 -14.62
N SER A 101 13.08 14.20 -14.99
CA SER A 101 12.83 13.58 -16.31
C SER A 101 13.17 14.54 -17.45
N GLN A 102 12.75 15.81 -17.35
CA GLN A 102 13.04 16.85 -18.35
C GLN A 102 14.53 17.24 -18.38
N ARG A 103 15.15 17.43 -17.22
CA ARG A 103 16.58 17.80 -17.10
C ARG A 103 17.51 16.71 -17.61
N LEU A 104 17.23 15.44 -17.27
CA LEU A 104 18.07 14.30 -17.62
C LEU A 104 17.70 13.64 -18.95
N GLN A 105 16.70 14.17 -19.68
CA GLN A 105 16.20 13.60 -20.94
C GLN A 105 15.80 12.12 -20.82
N LYS A 106 15.23 11.73 -19.67
CA LYS A 106 14.73 10.39 -19.42
C LYS A 106 13.22 10.35 -19.56
N THR A 107 12.70 9.34 -20.25
CA THR A 107 11.26 9.17 -20.47
C THR A 107 10.49 9.04 -19.17
N PHE A 108 11.00 8.26 -18.20
CA PHE A 108 10.35 8.00 -16.93
C PHE A 108 11.37 7.86 -15.80
N VAL A 109 10.96 8.20 -14.57
CA VAL A 109 11.78 8.11 -13.36
C VAL A 109 10.95 7.42 -12.29
N ASN A 110 11.46 6.35 -11.69
CA ASN A 110 10.81 5.69 -10.54
C ASN A 110 11.16 6.39 -9.21
N TYR A 111 10.52 6.02 -8.11
CA TYR A 111 10.73 6.73 -6.83
C TYR A 111 12.17 6.64 -6.31
N GLY A 112 12.79 5.45 -6.39
CA GLY A 112 14.19 5.27 -6.00
C GLY A 112 15.17 6.07 -6.87
N GLU A 113 14.92 6.12 -8.18
CA GLU A 113 15.69 6.91 -9.14
C GLU A 113 15.49 8.41 -8.95
N ALA A 114 14.27 8.87 -8.67
CA ALA A 114 14.00 10.28 -8.39
C ALA A 114 14.85 10.76 -7.20
N THR A 115 14.95 9.93 -6.17
CA THR A 115 15.77 10.22 -4.98
C THR A 115 17.26 10.21 -5.31
N MET A 116 17.75 9.22 -6.05
CA MET A 116 19.16 9.17 -6.47
C MET A 116 19.52 10.37 -7.35
N TYR A 117 18.76 10.66 -8.40
CA TYR A 117 19.04 11.77 -9.30
C TYR A 117 18.91 13.12 -8.60
N GLY A 118 17.96 13.29 -7.69
CA GLY A 118 17.88 14.49 -6.86
C GLY A 118 19.14 14.69 -6.01
N LEU A 119 19.63 13.62 -5.36
CA LEU A 119 20.87 13.69 -4.59
C LEU A 119 22.12 13.92 -5.46
N GLU A 120 22.15 13.42 -6.70
CA GLU A 120 23.24 13.72 -7.65
C GLU A 120 23.30 15.21 -8.03
N THR A 121 22.12 15.86 -8.09
CA THR A 121 22.03 17.30 -8.37
C THR A 121 22.34 18.19 -7.16
N CYS A 122 22.48 17.63 -5.95
CA CYS A 122 22.80 18.42 -4.75
C CYS A 122 24.10 19.21 -4.88
N PRO A 123 24.17 20.46 -4.39
CA PRO A 123 25.42 21.21 -4.31
C PRO A 123 26.39 20.62 -3.27
N ASN A 124 25.88 19.93 -2.25
CA ASN A 124 26.70 19.28 -1.23
C ASN A 124 27.43 18.06 -1.79
N THR A 125 28.76 18.11 -1.79
CA THR A 125 29.65 17.07 -2.31
C THR A 125 29.47 15.71 -1.62
N TRP A 126 29.14 15.70 -0.32
CA TRP A 126 28.91 14.45 0.42
C TRP A 126 27.64 13.73 -0.04
N LEU A 127 26.52 14.48 -0.17
CA LEU A 127 25.25 13.91 -0.64
C LEU A 127 25.37 13.40 -2.08
N ARG A 128 26.05 14.16 -2.94
CA ARG A 128 26.30 13.77 -4.32
C ARG A 128 27.10 12.46 -4.42
N ALA A 129 28.15 12.31 -3.61
CA ALA A 129 28.96 11.09 -3.59
C ALA A 129 28.19 9.87 -3.08
N HIS A 130 27.14 10.07 -2.26
CA HIS A 130 26.34 9.00 -1.67
C HIS A 130 24.94 8.85 -2.28
N ALA A 131 24.68 9.46 -3.44
CA ALA A 131 23.34 9.48 -4.04
C ALA A 131 22.73 8.09 -4.28
N VAL A 132 23.57 7.09 -4.58
CA VAL A 132 23.17 5.68 -4.76
C VAL A 132 22.50 5.11 -3.49
N TRP A 133 22.95 5.53 -2.29
CA TRP A 133 22.34 5.13 -1.03
C TRP A 133 20.90 5.64 -0.90
N GLY A 134 20.55 6.76 -1.53
CA GLY A 134 19.17 7.24 -1.60
C GLY A 134 18.24 6.26 -2.30
N ARG A 135 18.65 5.71 -3.45
CA ARG A 135 17.90 4.66 -4.15
C ARG A 135 17.73 3.43 -3.28
N TYR A 136 18.81 2.94 -2.67
CA TYR A 136 18.74 1.76 -1.80
C TYR A 136 17.84 1.99 -0.58
N THR A 137 17.86 3.18 0.01
CA THR A 137 17.01 3.55 1.15
C THR A 137 15.53 3.51 0.77
N VAL A 138 15.15 4.14 -0.35
CA VAL A 138 13.76 4.12 -0.83
C VAL A 138 13.32 2.71 -1.19
N SER A 139 14.15 1.95 -1.91
CA SER A 139 13.84 0.55 -2.24
C SER A 139 13.67 -0.31 -1.00
N PHE A 140 14.50 -0.15 0.02
CA PHE A 140 14.40 -0.86 1.29
C PHE A 140 13.11 -0.50 2.05
N LEU A 141 12.77 0.79 2.15
CA LEU A 141 11.54 1.25 2.78
C LEU A 141 10.29 0.78 2.02
N LEU A 142 10.34 0.76 0.69
CA LEU A 142 9.26 0.18 -0.14
C LEU A 142 9.11 -1.31 0.19
N VAL A 143 10.18 -2.09 0.20
CA VAL A 143 10.14 -3.52 0.55
C VAL A 143 9.54 -3.73 1.94
N ILE A 144 9.96 -2.97 2.96
CA ILE A 144 9.39 -3.05 4.31
C ILE A 144 7.90 -2.76 4.30
N THR A 145 7.49 -1.69 3.63
CA THR A 145 6.07 -1.28 3.56
C THR A 145 5.22 -2.35 2.91
N GLN A 146 5.69 -2.93 1.79
CA GLN A 146 4.94 -3.97 1.08
C GLN A 146 4.86 -5.28 1.84
N LEU A 147 5.96 -5.71 2.46
CA LEU A 147 5.93 -6.88 3.35
C LEU A 147 5.04 -6.62 4.58
N GLY A 148 4.98 -5.38 5.06
CA GLY A 148 4.04 -4.94 6.09
C GLY A 148 2.57 -5.06 5.66
N PHE A 149 2.24 -4.65 4.44
CA PHE A 149 0.89 -4.84 3.88
C PHE A 149 0.54 -6.32 3.74
N CYS A 150 1.48 -7.12 3.23
CA CYS A 150 1.34 -8.57 3.15
C CYS A 150 1.09 -9.19 4.54
N ASN A 151 1.78 -8.73 5.59
CA ASN A 151 1.54 -9.17 6.96
C ASN A 151 0.11 -8.84 7.42
N VAL A 152 -0.34 -7.59 7.25
CA VAL A 152 -1.71 -7.18 7.61
C VAL A 152 -2.77 -7.99 6.86
N TYR A 153 -2.57 -8.28 5.58
CA TYR A 153 -3.47 -9.12 4.79
C TYR A 153 -3.54 -10.54 5.35
N PHE A 154 -2.38 -11.09 5.73
CA PHE A 154 -2.27 -12.41 6.34
C PHE A 154 -3.09 -12.51 7.63
N MET A 155 -2.92 -11.54 8.52
CA MET A 155 -3.65 -11.45 9.78
C MET A 155 -5.15 -11.26 9.56
N PHE A 156 -5.52 -10.35 8.67
CA PHE A 156 -6.93 -10.11 8.34
C PHE A 156 -7.63 -11.38 7.84
N MET A 157 -7.00 -12.12 6.92
CA MET A 157 -7.57 -13.36 6.40
C MET A 157 -7.72 -14.40 7.50
N ALA A 158 -6.74 -14.51 8.41
CA ALA A 158 -6.81 -15.41 9.55
C ALA A 158 -7.94 -15.04 10.52
N ASP A 159 -8.07 -13.77 10.90
CA ASP A 159 -9.14 -13.27 11.77
C ASP A 159 -10.54 -13.55 11.19
N ASN A 160 -10.74 -13.23 9.91
CA ASN A 160 -12.03 -13.44 9.26
C ASN A 160 -12.33 -14.94 9.10
N LEU A 161 -11.33 -15.76 8.72
CA LEU A 161 -11.51 -17.21 8.59
C LEU A 161 -11.80 -17.86 9.94
N GLN A 162 -11.12 -17.45 11.01
CA GLN A 162 -11.38 -17.92 12.36
C GLN A 162 -12.83 -17.63 12.77
N GLN A 163 -13.26 -16.37 12.65
CA GLN A 163 -14.64 -16.00 12.98
C GLN A 163 -15.65 -16.78 12.15
N MET A 164 -15.41 -16.93 10.85
CA MET A 164 -16.29 -17.71 9.97
C MET A 164 -16.44 -19.16 10.41
N VAL A 165 -15.33 -19.81 10.79
CA VAL A 165 -15.33 -21.24 11.17
C VAL A 165 -15.95 -21.44 12.55
N GLU A 166 -15.58 -20.62 13.53
CA GLU A 166 -16.07 -20.76 14.90
C GLU A 166 -17.56 -20.39 15.03
N GLU A 167 -18.03 -19.42 14.24
CA GLU A 167 -19.41 -18.96 14.26
C GLU A 167 -20.32 -19.74 13.30
N ALA A 168 -19.78 -20.64 12.48
CA ALA A 168 -20.51 -21.41 11.47
C ALA A 168 -21.72 -22.15 12.05
N HIS A 169 -21.57 -22.72 13.26
CA HIS A 169 -22.62 -23.48 13.95
C HIS A 169 -23.77 -22.63 14.48
N VAL A 170 -23.58 -21.32 14.62
CA VAL A 170 -24.55 -20.36 15.18
C VAL A 170 -25.10 -19.42 14.09
N THR A 171 -24.62 -19.57 12.84
CA THR A 171 -25.07 -18.74 11.71
C THR A 171 -26.56 -18.92 11.46
N SER A 172 -27.32 -17.81 11.53
CA SER A 172 -28.75 -17.78 11.24
C SER A 172 -29.05 -17.02 9.94
N ASN A 173 -30.26 -17.18 9.42
CA ASN A 173 -30.79 -16.36 8.32
C ASN A 173 -31.19 -14.95 8.80
N ILE A 174 -31.43 -14.78 10.11
CA ILE A 174 -31.84 -13.50 10.69
C ILE A 174 -30.59 -12.74 11.10
N CYS A 175 -30.37 -11.56 10.52
CA CYS A 175 -29.24 -10.70 10.87
C CYS A 175 -29.54 -9.91 12.14
N GLN A 176 -29.27 -10.51 13.30
CA GLN A 176 -29.32 -9.83 14.59
C GLN A 176 -27.96 -9.19 14.91
N PRO A 177 -27.93 -8.03 15.60
CA PRO A 177 -26.70 -7.45 16.10
C PRO A 177 -25.93 -8.49 16.92
N ARG A 178 -24.60 -8.48 16.79
CA ARG A 178 -23.73 -9.39 17.53
C ARG A 178 -23.87 -9.09 19.03
N GLU A 179 -24.58 -9.95 19.77
CA GLU A 179 -24.38 -10.06 21.20
C GLU A 179 -23.02 -10.72 21.42
N SER A 180 -22.16 -10.12 22.25
CA SER A 180 -20.82 -10.60 22.56
C SER A 180 -20.87 -11.90 23.36
N LEU A 181 -21.36 -12.98 22.76
CA LEU A 181 -21.16 -14.33 23.27
C LEU A 181 -19.71 -14.67 22.97
N THR A 182 -18.86 -14.63 24.00
CA THR A 182 -17.49 -15.11 23.94
C THR A 182 -17.51 -16.61 23.70
N LEU A 183 -17.65 -17.03 22.45
CA LEU A 183 -17.31 -18.38 22.06
C LEU A 183 -15.81 -18.53 22.35
N THR A 184 -15.45 -19.50 23.19
CA THR A 184 -14.05 -19.81 23.44
C THR A 184 -13.42 -20.22 22.12
N PRO A 185 -12.33 -19.55 21.67
CA PRO A 185 -11.70 -19.89 20.41
C PRO A 185 -11.27 -21.35 20.46
N ILE A 186 -11.71 -22.13 19.47
CA ILE A 186 -11.44 -23.58 19.44
C ILE A 186 -9.97 -23.80 19.09
N LEU A 187 -9.41 -22.88 18.30
CA LEU A 187 -8.05 -22.93 17.79
C LEU A 187 -7.42 -21.54 17.83
N ASP A 188 -6.17 -21.44 18.28
CA ASP A 188 -5.40 -20.19 18.27
C ASP A 188 -5.29 -19.65 16.83
N ILE A 189 -5.45 -18.34 16.63
CA ILE A 189 -5.33 -17.62 15.34
C ILE A 189 -4.06 -18.03 14.57
N ARG A 190 -3.00 -18.39 15.30
CA ARG A 190 -1.72 -18.85 14.74
C ARG A 190 -1.86 -20.08 13.85
N PHE A 191 -2.77 -20.99 14.15
CA PHE A 191 -3.01 -22.16 13.30
C PHE A 191 -3.75 -21.77 12.01
N TYR A 192 -4.71 -20.85 12.08
CA TYR A 192 -5.37 -20.32 10.87
C TYR A 192 -4.34 -19.65 9.94
N MET A 193 -3.39 -18.91 10.52
CA MET A 193 -2.25 -18.37 9.78
C MET A 193 -1.41 -19.47 9.09
N LEU A 194 -1.07 -20.55 9.80
CA LEU A 194 -0.33 -21.68 9.22
C LEU A 194 -1.12 -22.43 8.14
N ILE A 195 -2.45 -22.51 8.24
CA ILE A 195 -3.32 -23.12 7.23
C ILE A 195 -3.33 -22.28 5.94
N ILE A 196 -3.34 -20.95 6.05
CA ILE A 196 -3.36 -20.03 4.89
C ILE A 196 -2.00 -20.00 4.17
N LEU A 197 -0.90 -20.18 4.91
CA LEU A 197 0.48 -20.12 4.40
C LEU A 197 0.73 -20.91 3.09
N PRO A 198 0.44 -22.22 2.98
CA PRO A 198 0.72 -22.99 1.77
C PRO A 198 -0.05 -22.45 0.54
N PHE A 199 -1.27 -21.93 0.73
CA PHE A 199 -2.05 -21.36 -0.36
C PHE A 199 -1.45 -20.06 -0.88
N LEU A 200 -0.92 -19.22 0.00
CA LEU A 200 -0.23 -17.99 -0.41
C LEU A 200 1.10 -18.25 -1.08
N ILE A 201 1.87 -19.24 -0.62
CA ILE A 201 3.11 -19.66 -1.30
C ILE A 201 2.77 -20.11 -2.73
N LEU A 202 1.76 -20.97 -2.89
CA LEU A 202 1.32 -21.44 -4.20
C LEU A 202 0.84 -20.29 -5.09
N LEU A 203 0.13 -19.32 -4.52
CA LEU A 203 -0.36 -18.15 -5.26
C LEU A 203 0.79 -17.28 -5.79
N VAL A 204 1.83 -17.06 -4.97
CA VAL A 204 3.00 -16.25 -5.34
C VAL A 204 3.87 -16.92 -6.42
N PHE A 205 3.76 -18.23 -6.60
CA PHE A 205 4.42 -18.95 -7.70
C PHE A 205 3.76 -18.70 -9.06
N ILE A 206 2.55 -18.12 -9.10
CA ILE A 206 1.90 -17.75 -10.35
C ILE A 206 2.61 -16.51 -10.91
N GLN A 207 3.59 -16.73 -11.78
CA GLN A 207 4.36 -15.67 -12.45
C GLN A 207 3.59 -14.99 -13.58
N ASN A 208 2.50 -15.60 -14.07
CA ASN A 208 1.73 -15.06 -15.18
C ASN A 208 0.82 -13.92 -14.71
N LEU A 209 1.31 -12.68 -14.82
CA LEU A 209 0.58 -11.47 -14.45
C LEU A 209 -0.74 -11.30 -15.19
N LYS A 210 -0.89 -11.83 -16.41
CA LYS A 210 -2.16 -11.76 -17.15
C LYS A 210 -3.24 -12.60 -16.46
N VAL A 211 -2.89 -13.83 -16.05
CA VAL A 211 -3.79 -14.71 -15.29
C VAL A 211 -4.12 -14.07 -13.94
N LEU A 212 -3.11 -13.57 -13.22
CA LEU A 212 -3.32 -12.92 -11.93
C LEU A 212 -4.18 -11.66 -12.03
N SER A 213 -4.05 -10.90 -13.12
CA SER A 213 -4.86 -9.70 -13.38
C SER A 213 -6.35 -10.01 -13.55
N ILE A 214 -6.71 -11.13 -14.20
CA ILE A 214 -8.12 -11.56 -14.34
C ILE A 214 -8.72 -11.87 -12.97
N PHE A 215 -8.03 -12.70 -12.18
CA PHE A 215 -8.47 -13.03 -10.81
C PHE A 215 -8.52 -11.80 -9.92
N SER A 216 -7.52 -10.93 -10.01
CA SER A 216 -7.52 -9.67 -9.26
C SER A 216 -8.70 -8.79 -9.67
N THR A 217 -9.05 -8.70 -10.96
CA THR A 217 -10.19 -7.89 -11.40
C THR A 217 -11.49 -8.38 -10.78
N LEU A 218 -11.72 -9.70 -10.79
CA LEU A 218 -12.87 -10.31 -10.11
C LEU A 218 -12.84 -10.02 -8.60
N ALA A 219 -11.68 -10.22 -7.96
CA ALA A 219 -11.45 -9.91 -6.54
C ALA A 219 -11.75 -8.45 -6.19
N ASN A 220 -11.43 -7.49 -7.06
CA ASN A 220 -11.72 -6.08 -6.78
C ASN A 220 -13.23 -5.82 -6.84
N ILE A 221 -13.95 -6.41 -7.80
CA ILE A 221 -15.40 -6.27 -7.91
C ILE A 221 -16.07 -6.84 -6.65
N THR A 222 -15.64 -8.01 -6.19
CA THR A 222 -16.20 -8.63 -4.98
C THR A 222 -15.84 -7.85 -3.72
N THR A 223 -14.62 -7.30 -3.62
CA THR A 223 -14.18 -6.45 -2.51
C THR A 223 -14.98 -5.15 -2.46
N LEU A 224 -15.23 -4.52 -3.62
CA LEU A 224 -16.04 -3.30 -3.73
C LEU A 224 -17.49 -3.56 -3.34
N GLY A 225 -18.09 -4.66 -3.82
CA GLY A 225 -19.45 -5.07 -3.43
C GLY A 225 -19.56 -5.37 -1.93
N SER A 226 -18.57 -6.06 -1.37
CA SER A 226 -18.47 -6.34 0.06
C SER A 226 -18.35 -5.04 0.87
N MET A 227 -17.53 -4.09 0.42
CA MET A 227 -17.41 -2.77 1.03
C MET A 227 -18.73 -1.99 1.00
N ALA A 228 -19.46 -2.04 -0.12
CA ALA A 228 -20.75 -1.37 -0.23
C ALA A 228 -21.78 -1.92 0.78
N LEU A 229 -21.84 -3.24 0.96
CA LEU A 229 -22.71 -3.88 1.96
C LEU A 229 -22.30 -3.55 3.41
N ILE A 230 -20.99 -3.48 3.68
CA ILE A 230 -20.49 -3.02 4.98
C ILE A 230 -20.93 -1.58 5.25
N PHE A 231 -20.78 -0.71 4.26
CA PHE A 231 -21.17 0.70 4.37
C PHE A 231 -22.68 0.85 4.59
N GLU A 232 -23.49 0.09 3.85
CA GLU A 232 -24.94 0.05 4.04
C GLU A 232 -25.32 -0.36 5.47
N TYR A 233 -24.69 -1.41 6.00
CA TYR A 233 -24.92 -1.86 7.37
C TYR A 233 -24.59 -0.80 8.42
N ILE A 234 -23.46 -0.10 8.26
CA ILE A 234 -23.02 0.95 9.19
C ILE A 234 -24.02 2.11 9.22
N MET A 235 -24.58 2.47 8.06
CA MET A 235 -25.54 3.56 7.93
C MET A 235 -26.89 3.25 8.60
N GLN A 236 -27.21 1.98 8.84
CA GLN A 236 -28.47 1.58 9.46
C GLN A 236 -28.39 1.67 11.00
N GLY A 237 -29.27 2.43 11.63
CA GLY A 237 -29.44 2.45 13.09
C GLY A 237 -28.19 2.92 13.85
N ILE A 238 -27.63 4.07 13.44
CA ILE A 238 -26.53 4.73 14.13
C ILE A 238 -27.05 5.28 15.48
N PRO A 239 -26.48 4.89 16.62
CA PRO A 239 -26.89 5.41 17.92
C PRO A 239 -26.45 6.87 18.09
N TYR A 240 -27.14 7.62 18.96
CA TYR A 240 -26.72 8.98 19.27
C TYR A 240 -25.33 8.99 19.94
N PRO A 241 -24.38 9.81 19.47
CA PRO A 241 -22.99 9.78 19.91
C PRO A 241 -22.73 10.42 21.29
N SER A 242 -23.77 10.64 22.10
CA SER A 242 -23.71 11.43 23.34
C SER A 242 -22.69 10.95 24.37
N ASN A 243 -22.33 9.66 24.32
CA ASN A 243 -21.42 9.02 25.27
C ASN A 243 -20.02 8.76 24.69
N LEU A 244 -19.73 9.19 23.45
CA LEU A 244 -18.44 8.95 22.81
C LEU A 244 -17.46 10.12 23.06
N PRO A 245 -16.20 9.86 23.43
CA PRO A 245 -15.21 10.91 23.66
C PRO A 245 -14.93 11.70 22.37
N LEU A 246 -15.02 13.02 22.47
CA LEU A 246 -14.68 13.94 21.37
C LEU A 246 -13.17 13.92 21.05
N MET A 247 -12.35 13.71 22.08
CA MET A 247 -10.90 13.60 22.01
C MET A 247 -10.43 12.45 22.90
N ALA A 248 -9.56 11.59 22.36
CA ALA A 248 -8.94 10.50 23.09
C ALA A 248 -7.56 10.90 23.67
N ASN A 249 -6.89 9.96 24.31
CA ASN A 249 -5.59 10.20 24.94
C ASN A 249 -4.48 10.43 23.90
N TRP A 250 -3.47 11.23 24.26
CA TRP A 250 -2.32 11.50 23.39
C TRP A 250 -1.58 10.21 22.96
N LYS A 251 -1.52 9.21 23.84
CA LYS A 251 -0.91 7.91 23.57
C LYS A 251 -1.63 7.18 22.44
N THR A 252 -2.96 7.07 22.49
CA THR A 252 -3.74 6.40 21.45
C THR A 252 -3.77 7.22 20.16
N PHE A 253 -3.67 8.55 20.25
CA PHE A 253 -3.54 9.41 19.07
C PHE A 253 -2.29 9.09 18.22
N LEU A 254 -1.19 8.66 18.84
CA LEU A 254 0.01 8.23 18.10
C LEU A 254 -0.23 6.93 17.30
N LEU A 255 -1.05 6.01 17.82
CA LEU A 255 -1.47 4.84 17.06
C LEU A 255 -2.38 5.23 15.90
N PHE A 256 -3.30 6.18 16.13
CA PHE A 256 -4.11 6.73 15.06
C PHE A 256 -3.24 7.33 13.95
N PHE A 257 -2.19 8.09 14.29
CA PHE A 257 -1.28 8.67 13.30
C PHE A 257 -0.66 7.59 12.41
N GLY A 258 -0.12 6.52 13.00
CA GLY A 258 0.43 5.39 12.26
C GLY A 258 -0.61 4.75 11.32
N THR A 259 -1.80 4.45 11.83
CA THR A 259 -2.88 3.87 11.03
C THR A 259 -3.40 4.80 9.94
N ALA A 260 -3.45 6.10 10.17
CA ALA A 260 -3.85 7.09 9.18
C ALA A 260 -2.84 7.19 8.04
N ILE A 261 -1.53 7.26 8.36
CA ILE A 261 -0.47 7.29 7.35
C ILE A 261 -0.43 5.98 6.56
N PHE A 262 -0.55 4.82 7.22
CA PHE A 262 -0.68 3.53 6.56
C PHE A 262 -1.84 3.51 5.56
N THR A 263 -2.99 4.04 5.97
CA THR A 263 -4.21 4.02 5.15
C THR A 263 -4.11 4.97 3.95
N PHE A 264 -3.38 6.08 4.05
CA PHE A 264 -3.11 6.99 2.92
C PHE A 264 -1.84 6.62 2.12
N GLU A 265 -1.22 5.47 2.38
CA GLU A 265 -0.01 5.06 1.70
C GLU A 265 -0.31 4.57 0.28
N GLY A 266 -0.15 5.47 -0.70
CA GLY A 266 -0.22 5.17 -2.13
C GLY A 266 0.96 5.75 -2.93
N VAL A 267 1.93 6.37 -2.25
CA VAL A 267 2.95 7.24 -2.87
C VAL A 267 3.82 6.47 -3.86
N GLY A 268 4.18 5.23 -3.54
CA GLY A 268 4.99 4.37 -4.42
C GLY A 268 4.34 4.07 -5.78
N MET A 269 3.01 4.16 -5.90
CA MET A 269 2.27 3.87 -7.13
C MET A 269 2.00 5.10 -7.99
N VAL A 270 2.20 6.31 -7.46
CA VAL A 270 1.88 7.56 -8.16
C VAL A 270 2.71 7.72 -9.44
N LEU A 271 4.02 7.53 -9.37
CA LEU A 271 4.91 7.68 -10.53
C LEU A 271 4.67 6.58 -11.59
N PRO A 272 4.65 5.28 -11.25
CA PRO A 272 4.34 4.23 -12.23
C PRO A 272 2.99 4.45 -12.92
N LEU A 273 1.98 4.87 -12.18
CA LEU A 273 0.64 5.08 -12.73
C LEU A 273 0.58 6.26 -13.70
N LYS A 274 1.28 7.37 -13.41
CA LYS A 274 1.44 8.49 -14.36
C LYS A 274 2.12 8.03 -15.64
N ASN A 275 3.15 7.19 -15.53
CA ASN A 275 3.96 6.74 -16.67
C ASN A 275 3.16 5.84 -17.63
N GLN A 276 2.10 5.19 -17.15
CA GLN A 276 1.24 4.31 -17.94
C GLN A 276 0.02 5.03 -18.57
N MET A 277 -0.20 6.31 -18.26
CA MET A 277 -1.37 7.07 -18.72
C MET A 277 -1.20 7.57 -20.16
N LYS A 278 -2.27 7.50 -20.99
CA LYS A 278 -2.24 8.04 -22.38
C LYS A 278 -1.87 9.53 -22.43
N HIS A 279 -2.38 10.31 -21.47
CA HIS A 279 -2.15 11.75 -21.36
C HIS A 279 -1.63 12.10 -19.96
N PRO A 280 -0.31 11.95 -19.70
CA PRO A 280 0.26 12.14 -18.36
C PRO A 280 0.11 13.56 -17.81
N GLN A 281 -0.18 14.55 -18.66
CA GLN A 281 -0.46 15.94 -18.24
C GLN A 281 -1.75 16.07 -17.43
N GLN A 282 -2.71 15.17 -17.64
CA GLN A 282 -3.99 15.14 -16.93
C GLN A 282 -3.89 14.39 -15.59
N PHE A 283 -2.74 13.77 -15.29
CA PHE A 283 -2.58 12.93 -14.11
C PHE A 283 -2.81 13.70 -12.80
N SER A 284 -2.40 14.96 -12.70
CA SER A 284 -2.64 15.77 -11.49
C SER A 284 -4.13 15.93 -11.18
N PHE A 285 -4.97 16.09 -12.21
CA PHE A 285 -6.42 16.13 -12.03
C PHE A 285 -6.95 14.78 -11.52
N VAL A 286 -6.49 13.66 -12.10
CA VAL A 286 -6.85 12.31 -11.66
C VAL A 286 -6.43 12.07 -10.21
N LEU A 287 -5.23 12.53 -9.83
CA LEU A 287 -4.70 12.42 -8.49
C LEU A 287 -5.58 13.17 -7.48
N TYR A 288 -5.88 14.46 -7.73
CA TYR A 288 -6.74 15.23 -6.83
C TYR A 288 -8.15 14.66 -6.74
N LEU A 289 -8.75 14.25 -7.86
CA LEU A 289 -10.09 13.66 -7.88
C LEU A 289 -10.12 12.34 -7.12
N GLY A 290 -9.18 11.44 -7.40
CA GLY A 290 -9.11 10.13 -6.75
C GLY A 290 -8.85 10.23 -5.26
N MET A 291 -7.87 11.04 -4.87
CA MET A 291 -7.55 11.20 -3.45
C MET A 291 -8.65 11.94 -2.68
N SER A 292 -9.39 12.86 -3.31
CA SER A 292 -10.57 13.48 -2.67
C SER A 292 -11.66 12.44 -2.38
N ILE A 293 -11.92 11.52 -3.32
CA ILE A 293 -12.86 10.41 -3.11
C ILE A 293 -12.37 9.51 -1.96
N VAL A 294 -11.07 9.18 -1.93
CA VAL A 294 -10.45 8.37 -0.87
C VAL A 294 -10.60 9.03 0.50
N ILE A 295 -10.27 10.32 0.63
CA ILE A 295 -10.39 11.07 1.89
C ILE A 295 -11.83 11.07 2.40
N ILE A 296 -12.80 11.37 1.52
CA ILE A 296 -14.22 11.38 1.89
C ILE A 296 -14.67 10.00 2.35
N LEU A 297 -14.33 8.95 1.60
CA LEU A 297 -14.68 7.56 1.94
C LEU A 297 -14.09 7.17 3.31
N TYR A 298 -12.84 7.53 3.56
CA TYR A 298 -12.12 7.20 4.79
C TYR A 298 -12.71 7.91 6.02
N ILE A 299 -13.01 9.20 5.89
CA ILE A 299 -13.67 9.97 6.95
C ILE A 299 -15.06 9.39 7.22
N LEU A 300 -15.86 9.12 6.19
CA LEU A 300 -17.20 8.55 6.35
C LEU A 300 -17.14 7.18 7.02
N LEU A 301 -16.36 6.24 6.50
CA LEU A 301 -16.29 4.89 7.07
C LEU A 301 -15.72 4.90 8.49
N GLY A 302 -14.64 5.65 8.74
CA GLY A 302 -14.03 5.74 10.06
C GLY A 302 -14.96 6.34 11.10
N THR A 303 -15.59 7.48 10.79
CA THR A 303 -16.46 8.19 11.72
C THR A 303 -17.74 7.42 11.99
N LEU A 304 -18.44 6.99 10.93
CA LEU A 304 -19.72 6.30 11.05
C LEU A 304 -19.53 4.90 11.65
N GLY A 305 -18.44 4.21 11.30
CA GLY A 305 -18.08 2.93 11.90
C GLY A 305 -17.84 3.06 13.41
N TYR A 306 -17.12 4.10 13.85
CA TYR A 306 -16.93 4.35 15.28
C TYR A 306 -18.24 4.75 15.98
N MET A 307 -19.08 5.58 15.36
CA MET A 307 -20.39 5.92 15.92
C MET A 307 -21.29 4.69 16.07
N LYS A 308 -21.24 3.75 15.13
CA LYS A 308 -22.06 2.54 15.14
C LYS A 308 -21.65 1.55 16.23
N PHE A 309 -20.35 1.31 16.40
CA PHE A 309 -19.83 0.26 17.29
C PHE A 309 -19.27 0.78 18.62
N GLY A 310 -19.01 2.07 18.75
CA GLY A 310 -18.57 2.72 19.98
C GLY A 310 -17.33 2.06 20.61
N SER A 311 -17.44 1.64 21.87
CA SER A 311 -16.34 0.98 22.58
C SER A 311 -15.98 -0.39 22.00
N ASP A 312 -16.90 -1.05 21.29
CA ASP A 312 -16.75 -2.44 20.85
C ASP A 312 -16.12 -2.56 19.45
N THR A 313 -15.68 -1.44 18.86
CA THR A 313 -14.94 -1.42 17.61
C THR A 313 -13.68 -2.30 17.70
N GLN A 314 -13.61 -3.28 16.80
CA GLN A 314 -12.52 -4.24 16.65
C GLN A 314 -11.44 -3.72 15.70
N ALA A 315 -10.33 -4.46 15.56
CA ALA A 315 -9.21 -4.11 14.71
C ALA A 315 -9.57 -3.95 13.21
N SER A 316 -10.61 -4.65 12.77
CA SER A 316 -11.23 -4.49 11.45
C SER A 316 -12.74 -4.41 11.60
N ILE A 317 -13.39 -3.54 10.82
CA ILE A 317 -14.84 -3.42 10.79
C ILE A 317 -15.56 -4.71 10.37
N THR A 318 -14.89 -5.59 9.61
CA THR A 318 -15.48 -6.89 9.22
C THR A 318 -15.75 -7.77 10.43
N LEU A 319 -14.92 -7.65 11.48
CA LEU A 319 -15.05 -8.43 12.71
C LEU A 319 -16.23 -7.96 13.57
N ASN A 320 -16.73 -6.74 13.33
CA ASN A 320 -17.90 -6.18 13.99
C ASN A 320 -19.23 -6.54 13.29
N LEU A 321 -19.19 -7.15 12.10
CA LEU A 321 -20.40 -7.51 11.35
C LEU A 321 -21.20 -8.62 12.06
N PRO A 322 -22.54 -8.65 11.89
CA PRO A 322 -23.40 -9.63 12.52
C PRO A 322 -23.22 -11.02 11.90
N ASN A 323 -23.57 -12.05 12.67
CA ASN A 323 -23.43 -13.45 12.27
C ASN A 323 -24.65 -13.96 11.49
N CYS A 324 -24.81 -13.51 10.24
CA CYS A 324 -25.79 -14.08 9.32
C CYS A 324 -25.14 -14.42 7.97
N TRP A 325 -25.78 -15.31 7.20
CA TRP A 325 -25.24 -15.80 5.92
C TRP A 325 -24.81 -14.71 4.95
N LEU A 326 -25.50 -13.57 4.93
CA LEU A 326 -25.12 -12.43 4.10
C LEU A 326 -23.74 -11.89 4.49
N TYR A 327 -23.53 -11.52 5.75
CA TYR A 327 -22.27 -10.93 6.19
C TYR A 327 -21.15 -11.96 6.36
N GLN A 328 -21.47 -13.24 6.60
CA GLN A 328 -20.49 -14.33 6.46
C GLN A 328 -20.01 -14.44 5.01
N SER A 329 -20.91 -14.32 4.03
CA SER A 329 -20.52 -14.26 2.61
C SER A 329 -19.66 -13.03 2.32
N VAL A 330 -19.99 -11.86 2.89
CA VAL A 330 -19.16 -10.64 2.78
C VAL A 330 -17.75 -10.86 3.34
N LYS A 331 -17.60 -11.45 4.54
CA LYS A 331 -16.30 -11.77 5.13
C LYS A 331 -15.48 -12.69 4.20
N LEU A 332 -16.13 -13.72 3.63
CA LEU A 332 -15.49 -14.65 2.71
C LEU A 332 -15.05 -13.98 1.41
N MET A 333 -15.96 -13.26 0.75
CA MET A 333 -15.69 -12.60 -0.52
C MET A 333 -14.61 -11.53 -0.39
N TYR A 334 -14.60 -10.79 0.72
CA TYR A 334 -13.55 -9.82 1.02
C TYR A 334 -12.20 -10.51 1.29
N SER A 335 -12.19 -11.61 2.04
CA SER A 335 -10.97 -12.39 2.32
C SER A 335 -10.37 -12.99 1.05
N ILE A 336 -11.20 -13.54 0.15
CA ILE A 336 -10.76 -14.00 -1.18
C ILE A 336 -10.23 -12.82 -2.01
N GLY A 337 -10.87 -11.65 -1.89
CA GLY A 337 -10.42 -10.42 -2.53
C GLY A 337 -9.01 -10.02 -2.12
N ILE A 338 -8.75 -10.02 -0.82
CA ILE A 338 -7.43 -9.77 -0.23
C ILE A 338 -6.43 -10.85 -0.61
N PHE A 339 -6.84 -12.12 -0.65
CA PHE A 339 -5.96 -13.23 -1.05
C PHE A 339 -5.34 -12.98 -2.43
N PHE A 340 -6.13 -12.59 -3.43
CA PHE A 340 -5.59 -12.23 -4.75
C PHE A 340 -4.85 -10.89 -4.76
N THR A 341 -5.24 -9.94 -3.91
CA THR A 341 -4.53 -8.66 -3.76
C THR A 341 -3.14 -8.84 -3.13
N TYR A 342 -2.97 -9.84 -2.25
CA TYR A 342 -1.68 -10.19 -1.66
C TYR A 342 -0.63 -10.46 -2.72
N ALA A 343 -0.95 -11.25 -3.75
CA ALA A 343 0.00 -11.56 -4.81
C ALA A 343 0.46 -10.33 -5.59
N LEU A 344 -0.43 -9.35 -5.80
CA LEU A 344 -0.08 -8.08 -6.42
C LEU A 344 0.83 -7.24 -5.53
N GLN A 345 0.51 -7.14 -4.24
CA GLN A 345 1.31 -6.35 -3.30
C GLN A 345 2.70 -6.96 -3.08
N PHE A 346 2.77 -8.29 -3.08
CA PHE A 346 3.99 -9.07 -2.97
C PHE A 346 4.88 -8.97 -4.21
N HIS A 347 4.32 -8.64 -5.39
CA HIS A 347 5.11 -8.51 -6.61
C HIS A 347 6.17 -7.41 -6.50
N VAL A 348 5.84 -6.30 -5.86
CA VAL A 348 6.75 -5.15 -5.70
C VAL A 348 8.03 -5.52 -4.93
N PRO A 349 7.98 -6.11 -3.70
CA PRO A 349 9.19 -6.52 -3.01
C PRO A 349 9.90 -7.67 -3.76
N ALA A 350 9.16 -8.56 -4.42
CA ALA A 350 9.74 -9.62 -5.24
C ALA A 350 10.59 -9.04 -6.39
N GLU A 351 10.09 -8.06 -7.15
CA GLU A 351 10.83 -7.39 -8.22
C GLU A 351 12.08 -6.64 -7.73
N ILE A 352 12.07 -6.16 -6.49
CA ILE A 352 13.22 -5.46 -5.90
C ILE A 352 14.29 -6.47 -5.41
N VAL A 353 13.87 -7.54 -4.73
CA VAL A 353 14.79 -8.44 -4.01
C VAL A 353 15.30 -9.59 -4.90
N ILE A 354 14.45 -10.15 -5.75
CA ILE A 354 14.77 -11.37 -6.53
C ILE A 354 15.91 -11.14 -7.54
N PRO A 355 15.93 -10.06 -8.36
CA PRO A 355 17.01 -9.87 -9.33
C PRO A 355 18.39 -9.78 -8.66
N PHE A 356 18.46 -9.22 -7.45
CA PHE A 356 19.68 -9.19 -6.67
C PHE A 356 20.14 -10.61 -6.30
N ALA A 357 19.22 -11.48 -5.86
CA ALA A 357 19.54 -12.87 -5.53
C ALA A 357 19.92 -13.71 -6.77
N ILE A 358 19.19 -13.56 -7.88
CA ILE A 358 19.47 -14.29 -9.13
C ILE A 358 20.81 -13.88 -9.73
N SER A 359 21.20 -12.61 -9.63
CA SER A 359 22.49 -12.12 -10.18
C SER A 359 23.74 -12.79 -9.61
N GLN A 360 23.60 -13.47 -8.46
CA GLN A 360 24.70 -14.14 -7.76
C GLN A 360 24.82 -15.62 -8.10
N VAL A 361 23.91 -16.18 -8.91
CA VAL A 361 23.85 -17.61 -9.23
C VAL A 361 23.85 -17.86 -10.73
N SER A 362 24.21 -19.09 -11.13
CA SER A 362 24.14 -19.51 -12.54
C SER A 362 22.69 -19.62 -13.02
N GLU A 363 22.47 -19.48 -14.32
CA GLU A 363 21.13 -19.55 -14.95
C GLU A 363 20.37 -20.86 -14.61
N SER A 364 21.09 -21.97 -14.45
CA SER A 364 20.52 -23.27 -14.07
C SER A 364 19.82 -23.26 -12.70
N TRP A 365 20.24 -22.40 -11.78
CA TRP A 365 19.66 -22.27 -10.45
C TRP A 365 18.70 -21.07 -10.32
N ALA A 366 18.58 -20.24 -11.37
CA ALA A 366 17.80 -19.01 -11.32
C ALA A 366 16.33 -19.24 -10.93
N LEU A 367 15.67 -20.25 -11.52
CA LEU A 367 14.28 -20.59 -11.20
C LEU A 367 14.13 -21.10 -9.76
N PHE A 368 15.06 -21.94 -9.30
CA PHE A 368 15.03 -22.46 -7.93
C PHE A 368 15.22 -21.33 -6.90
N VAL A 369 16.15 -20.40 -7.17
CA VAL A 369 16.40 -19.23 -6.32
C VAL A 369 15.21 -18.27 -6.35
N ASP A 370 14.61 -17.99 -7.50
CA ASP A 370 13.38 -17.18 -7.60
C ASP A 370 12.28 -17.73 -6.68
N LEU A 371 11.92 -19.01 -6.84
CA LEU A 371 10.85 -19.65 -6.06
C LEU A 371 11.21 -19.76 -4.56
N SER A 372 12.48 -20.00 -4.25
CA SER A 372 12.95 -20.09 -2.86
C SER A 372 12.90 -18.74 -2.16
N VAL A 373 13.36 -17.66 -2.81
CA VAL A 373 13.29 -16.30 -2.25
C VAL A 373 11.85 -15.86 -2.09
N ARG A 374 10.98 -16.15 -3.06
CA ARG A 374 9.53 -15.89 -2.94
C ARG A 374 8.94 -16.58 -1.71
N SER A 375 9.19 -17.89 -1.56
CA SER A 375 8.73 -18.66 -0.42
C SER A 375 9.27 -18.12 0.90
N ALA A 376 10.55 -17.77 0.95
CA ALA A 376 11.20 -17.22 2.13
C ALA A 376 10.58 -15.88 2.56
N LEU A 377 10.27 -14.99 1.62
CA LEU A 377 9.61 -13.72 1.90
C LEU A 377 8.17 -13.92 2.39
N VAL A 378 7.39 -14.85 1.81
CA VAL A 378 6.04 -15.19 2.31
C VAL A 378 6.13 -15.76 3.72
N CYS A 379 7.05 -16.70 3.98
CA CYS A 379 7.30 -17.25 5.30
C CYS A 379 7.71 -16.17 6.31
N LEU A 380 8.55 -15.20 5.90
CA LEU A 380 8.93 -14.06 6.75
C LEU A 380 7.71 -13.23 7.17
N THR A 381 6.78 -12.96 6.24
CA THR A 381 5.54 -12.24 6.59
C THR A 381 4.67 -13.05 7.57
N CYS A 382 4.54 -14.37 7.37
CA CYS A 382 3.79 -15.24 8.28
C CYS A 382 4.42 -15.32 9.68
N VAL A 383 5.75 -15.46 9.77
CA VAL A 383 6.46 -15.45 11.07
C VAL A 383 6.23 -14.12 11.78
N SER A 384 6.29 -12.99 11.07
CA SER A 384 6.01 -11.68 11.67
C SER A 384 4.57 -11.55 12.18
N ALA A 385 3.59 -12.13 11.46
CA ALA A 385 2.18 -12.18 11.88
C ALA A 385 1.99 -13.03 13.14
N ILE A 386 2.67 -14.18 13.23
CA ILE A 386 2.61 -15.09 14.38
C ILE A 386 3.23 -14.46 15.63
N LEU A 387 4.34 -13.73 15.47
CA LEU A 387 5.01 -13.03 16.57
C LEU A 387 4.13 -11.91 17.15
N ILE A 388 3.41 -11.17 16.30
CA ILE A 388 2.58 -10.02 16.69
C ILE A 388 1.15 -10.21 16.15
N PRO A 389 0.30 -11.04 16.78
CA PRO A 389 -1.07 -11.28 16.33
C PRO A 389 -2.03 -10.13 16.73
N ARG A 390 -1.60 -8.86 16.56
CA ARG A 390 -2.36 -7.64 16.84
C ARG A 390 -2.44 -6.76 15.59
N LEU A 391 -3.52 -6.91 14.82
CA LEU A 391 -3.67 -6.30 13.49
C LEU A 391 -3.55 -4.77 13.53
N ASP A 392 -4.16 -4.16 14.54
CA ASP A 392 -4.13 -2.71 14.80
C ASP A 392 -2.71 -2.18 15.06
N LEU A 393 -1.91 -2.89 15.86
CA LEU A 393 -0.53 -2.50 16.13
C LEU A 393 0.36 -2.65 14.91
N VAL A 394 0.21 -3.73 14.15
CA VAL A 394 1.02 -3.95 12.93
C VAL A 394 0.75 -2.87 11.90
N ILE A 395 -0.53 -2.51 11.70
CA ILE A 395 -0.92 -1.39 10.83
C ILE A 395 -0.26 -0.09 11.30
N SER A 396 -0.36 0.23 12.59
CA SER A 396 0.26 1.44 13.16
C SER A 396 1.78 1.45 13.05
N LEU A 397 2.44 0.31 13.26
CA LEU A 397 3.90 0.17 13.22
C LEU A 397 4.43 0.36 11.79
N VAL A 398 3.83 -0.31 10.80
CA VAL A 398 4.21 -0.16 9.39
C VAL A 398 3.97 1.28 8.93
N GLY A 399 2.82 1.86 9.29
CA GLY A 399 2.47 3.24 8.96
C GLY A 399 3.43 4.27 9.57
N SER A 400 3.77 4.11 10.85
CA SER A 400 4.67 5.02 11.54
C SER A 400 6.12 4.89 11.08
N VAL A 401 6.64 3.68 10.83
CA VAL A 401 8.06 3.51 10.44
C VAL A 401 8.27 3.82 8.96
N SER A 402 7.76 2.97 8.07
CA SER A 402 8.17 2.96 6.67
C SER A 402 7.30 3.87 5.80
N SER A 403 5.98 3.88 6.03
CA SER A 403 5.07 4.75 5.29
C SER A 403 5.29 6.22 5.61
N SER A 404 5.52 6.61 6.87
CA SER A 404 5.80 8.03 7.20
C SER A 404 7.06 8.55 6.51
N ALA A 405 8.10 7.71 6.40
CA ALA A 405 9.32 8.05 5.70
C ALA A 405 9.08 8.25 4.20
N LEU A 406 8.35 7.31 3.56
CA LEU A 406 8.05 7.35 2.13
C LEU A 406 7.01 8.41 1.75
N ALA A 407 6.00 8.63 2.58
CA ALA A 407 4.89 9.52 2.27
C ALA A 407 5.19 10.97 2.61
N LEU A 408 5.93 11.25 3.69
CA LEU A 408 6.12 12.60 4.20
C LEU A 408 7.58 13.06 4.14
N ILE A 409 8.50 12.27 4.72
CA ILE A 409 9.88 12.72 4.94
C ILE A 409 10.63 12.85 3.61
N ILE A 410 10.65 11.78 2.81
CA ILE A 410 11.44 11.72 1.58
C ILE A 410 10.96 12.73 0.52
N PRO A 411 9.65 12.87 0.21
CA PRO A 411 9.20 13.85 -0.79
C PRO A 411 9.57 15.29 -0.43
N ALA A 412 9.38 15.69 0.84
CA ALA A 412 9.70 17.03 1.30
C ALA A 412 11.22 17.32 1.24
N LEU A 413 12.05 16.35 1.65
CA LEU A 413 13.51 16.49 1.51
C LEU A 413 13.94 16.55 0.05
N LEU A 414 13.27 15.80 -0.83
CA LEU A 414 13.57 15.76 -2.25
C LEU A 414 13.25 17.10 -2.93
N GLU A 415 12.15 17.77 -2.56
CA GLU A 415 11.81 19.11 -3.05
C GLU A 415 12.89 20.13 -2.71
N ILE A 416 13.33 20.15 -1.44
CA ILE A 416 14.43 21.00 -0.99
C ILE A 416 15.67 20.71 -1.83
N VAL A 417 16.09 19.44 -1.92
CA VAL A 417 17.32 19.04 -2.60
C VAL A 417 17.33 19.47 -4.08
N ILE A 418 16.24 19.28 -4.81
CA ILE A 418 16.18 19.53 -6.26
C ILE A 418 16.05 21.02 -6.56
N PHE A 419 15.16 21.73 -5.87
CA PHE A 419 14.81 23.10 -6.23
C PHE A 419 15.62 24.16 -5.48
N TYR A 420 16.45 23.79 -4.48
CA TYR A 420 17.25 24.75 -3.72
C TYR A 420 18.18 25.59 -4.61
N SER A 421 18.72 25.01 -5.69
CA SER A 421 19.57 25.73 -6.65
C SER A 421 18.82 26.68 -7.58
N GLU A 422 17.48 26.64 -7.60
CA GLU A 422 16.63 27.45 -8.48
C GLU A 422 15.93 28.60 -7.72
N ASP A 423 16.57 29.13 -6.66
CA ASP A 423 16.07 30.23 -5.83
C ASP A 423 14.69 29.96 -5.20
N MET A 424 14.60 28.84 -4.46
CA MET A 424 13.41 28.46 -3.70
C MET A 424 12.96 29.52 -2.69
N SER A 425 11.64 29.71 -2.60
CA SER A 425 11.06 30.60 -1.60
C SER A 425 11.30 30.06 -0.17
N CYS A 426 11.57 30.96 0.77
CA CYS A 426 11.74 30.60 2.19
C CYS A 426 10.49 29.91 2.76
N VAL A 427 9.31 30.24 2.25
CA VAL A 427 8.04 29.61 2.65
C VAL A 427 8.00 28.14 2.24
N THR A 428 8.47 27.80 1.03
CA THR A 428 8.54 26.40 0.57
C THR A 428 9.48 25.59 1.45
N ILE A 429 10.67 26.13 1.75
CA ILE A 429 11.66 25.49 2.63
C ILE A 429 11.08 25.27 4.04
N ALA A 430 10.46 26.29 4.64
CA ALA A 430 9.86 26.18 5.96
C ALA A 430 8.72 25.14 5.99
N LYS A 431 7.88 25.11 4.95
CA LYS A 431 6.82 24.13 4.74
C LYS A 431 7.40 22.71 4.68
N ASP A 432 8.41 22.46 3.86
CA ASP A 432 9.02 21.13 3.71
C ASP A 432 9.69 20.65 4.99
N ILE A 433 10.43 21.54 5.68
CA ILE A 433 11.03 21.22 6.98
C ILE A 433 9.96 20.85 8.01
N MET A 434 8.84 21.59 8.06
CA MET A 434 7.74 21.28 8.96
C MET A 434 7.12 19.91 8.65
N ILE A 435 6.90 19.59 7.38
CA ILE A 435 6.39 18.29 6.94
C ILE A 435 7.33 17.15 7.35
N SER A 436 8.64 17.31 7.10
CA SER A 436 9.64 16.33 7.49
C SER A 436 9.71 16.14 9.01
N ILE A 437 9.59 17.22 9.80
CA ILE A 437 9.55 17.14 11.27
C ILE A 437 8.30 16.38 11.73
N VAL A 438 7.12 16.68 11.18
CA VAL A 438 5.89 15.95 11.51
C VAL A 438 6.02 14.46 11.20
N GLY A 439 6.57 14.13 10.03
CA GLY A 439 6.85 12.74 9.65
C GLY A 439 7.83 12.07 10.61
N LEU A 440 8.92 12.74 10.99
CA LEU A 440 9.94 12.20 11.89
C LEU A 440 9.41 12.00 13.32
N LEU A 441 8.68 12.98 13.87
CA LEU A 441 8.05 12.87 15.18
C LEU A 441 7.01 11.75 15.20
N GLY A 442 6.18 11.67 14.15
CA GLY A 442 5.23 10.58 13.97
C GLY A 442 5.90 9.21 13.87
N CYS A 443 7.05 9.13 13.20
CA CYS A 443 7.86 7.92 13.12
C CYS A 443 8.38 7.50 14.50
N ILE A 444 9.06 8.40 15.22
CA ILE A 444 9.66 8.09 16.52
C ILE A 444 8.59 7.74 17.55
N PHE A 445 7.59 8.61 17.70
CA PHE A 445 6.56 8.43 18.73
C PHE A 445 5.56 7.32 18.38
N GLY A 446 5.20 7.16 17.11
CA GLY A 446 4.34 6.05 16.67
C GLY A 446 4.99 4.69 16.86
N THR A 447 6.28 4.57 16.51
CA THR A 447 7.05 3.33 16.74
C THR A 447 7.18 3.04 18.23
N TYR A 448 7.53 4.05 19.04
CA TYR A 448 7.63 3.89 20.49
C TYR A 448 6.30 3.41 21.09
N GLN A 449 5.18 4.03 20.71
CA GLN A 449 3.87 3.66 21.23
C GLN A 449 3.47 2.24 20.81
N ALA A 450 3.67 1.87 19.53
CA ALA A 450 3.35 0.53 19.05
C ALA A 450 4.17 -0.56 19.77
N LEU A 451 5.46 -0.31 20.01
CA LEU A 451 6.33 -1.22 20.76
C LEU A 451 5.98 -1.27 22.25
N TYR A 452 5.58 -0.14 22.84
CA TYR A 452 5.18 -0.06 24.25
C TYR A 452 3.88 -0.84 24.54
N GLU A 453 2.93 -0.81 23.60
CA GLU A 453 1.67 -1.56 23.74
C GLU A 453 1.79 -3.04 23.41
N LEU A 454 2.82 -3.45 22.67
CA LEU A 454 3.05 -4.84 22.27
C LEU A 454 3.03 -5.85 23.45
N PRO A 455 3.76 -5.64 24.56
CA PRO A 455 3.74 -6.57 25.69
C PRO A 455 2.51 -6.45 26.59
N GLN A 456 1.66 -5.42 26.39
CA GLN A 456 0.51 -5.23 27.26
C GLN A 456 -0.61 -6.21 26.89
N PRO A 457 -1.23 -6.89 27.87
CA PRO A 457 -2.40 -7.71 27.62
C PRO A 457 -3.52 -6.83 27.04
N ILE A 458 -4.38 -7.42 26.20
CA ILE A 458 -5.55 -6.74 25.62
C ILE A 458 -6.43 -6.27 26.79
N SER A 459 -6.24 -5.01 27.21
CA SER A 459 -6.98 -4.46 28.32
C SER A 459 -8.35 -4.04 27.80
N HIS A 460 -9.36 -4.88 28.01
CA HIS A 460 -10.74 -4.39 28.15
C HIS A 460 -10.80 -3.51 29.41
N SER A 461 -10.32 -2.27 29.31
CA SER A 461 -10.36 -1.32 30.42
C SER A 461 -10.70 0.07 29.91
N MET A 462 -12.00 0.36 29.89
CA MET A 462 -12.58 1.59 30.45
C MET A 462 -14.06 1.36 30.80
N ALA A 463 -14.36 0.30 31.56
CA ALA A 463 -15.68 0.10 32.18
C ALA A 463 -15.75 0.58 33.64
N ASN A 464 -14.65 1.05 34.24
CA ASN A 464 -14.62 1.42 35.67
C ASN A 464 -13.88 2.74 35.94
N SER A 465 -14.38 3.86 35.42
CA SER A 465 -13.97 5.18 35.93
C SER A 465 -15.08 6.24 35.90
N THR A 466 -16.29 5.89 36.38
CA THR A 466 -17.25 6.90 36.90
C THR A 466 -18.12 6.37 38.06
N GLY A 467 -17.76 5.24 38.68
CA GLY A 467 -18.28 4.87 39.99
C GLY A 467 -17.22 5.19 41.03
N VAL A 468 -17.57 5.99 42.04
CA VAL A 468 -16.75 6.40 43.19
C VAL A 468 -15.90 7.66 42.97
N HIS A 469 -16.53 8.82 43.09
CA HIS A 469 -16.19 9.80 44.13
C HIS A 469 -17.43 10.61 44.50
N ALA A 470 -17.77 10.51 45.79
CA ALA A 470 -18.60 11.35 46.67
C ALA A 470 -19.61 12.33 46.05
#